data_AF-A0A1H3PXB5-F1
#
_entry.id   AF-A0A1H3PXB5-F1
#
_cell.length_a   1.000
_cell.length_b   1.000
_cell.length_c   1.000
_cell.angle_alpha   90.00
_cell.angle_beta   90.00
_cell.angle_gamma   90.00
#
_symmetry.space_group_name_H-M   'P 1'
#
loop_
_entity.id
_entity.type
_entity.pdbx_description
1 polymer ?
#
loop_
_entity_poly.entity_id
_entity_poly.type
_entity_poly.pdbx_seq_one_letter_code
_entity_poly.pdbx_strand_id
1 'polypeptide(L)'
;MDLSLAELVELTEGCGFRMLRLATAGTDEWDGFESRWCGALEKWLLTNPTAAGRDEVRALADERCTRRLRGYRGLVGFAYLVLTPGS
;
A
#
# COMPACT_ATOMS: atom_id res chain seq x y z
N MET A 1 1.88 -12.64 11.96
CA MET A 1 0.52 -13.04 12.35
C MET A 1 -0.34 -12.62 11.18
N ASP A 2 -0.73 -13.58 10.33
CA ASP A 2 -1.60 -13.29 9.19
C ASP A 2 -3.02 -13.22 9.74
N LEU A 3 -3.53 -12.00 9.86
CA LEU A 3 -4.86 -11.73 10.36
C LEU A 3 -5.82 -11.82 9.18
N SER A 4 -6.78 -12.74 9.25
CA SER A 4 -7.83 -12.89 8.24
C SER A 4 -8.77 -11.68 8.24
N LEU A 5 -9.55 -11.52 7.16
CA LEU A 5 -10.57 -10.45 7.11
C LEU A 5 -11.63 -10.61 8.20
N ALA A 6 -11.96 -11.84 8.59
CA ALA A 6 -12.91 -12.12 9.66
C ALA A 6 -12.34 -11.64 11.01
N GLU A 7 -11.11 -12.04 11.33
CA GLU A 7 -10.43 -11.60 12.55
C GLU A 7 -10.27 -10.07 12.61
N LEU A 8 -10.10 -9.42 11.44
CA LEU A 8 -10.03 -7.96 11.38
C LEU A 8 -11.36 -7.32 11.76
N VAL A 9 -12.48 -7.87 11.28
CA VAL A 9 -13.81 -7.41 11.66
C VAL A 9 -14.07 -7.65 13.14
N GLU A 10 -13.78 -8.86 13.64
CA GLU A 10 -13.94 -9.21 15.05
C GLU A 10 -13.13 -8.27 15.97
N LEU A 11 -11.91 -7.90 15.56
CA LEU A 11 -11.10 -6.92 16.28
C LEU A 11 -11.77 -5.55 16.33
N THR A 12 -12.37 -5.09 15.23
CA THR A 12 -13.11 -3.81 15.25
C THR A 12 -14.33 -3.87 16.16
N GLU A 13 -15.02 -5.00 16.22
CA GLU A 13 -16.16 -5.19 17.12
C GLU A 13 -15.74 -5.25 18.59
N GLY A 14 -14.62 -5.92 18.89
CA GLY A 14 -14.02 -5.93 20.22
C GLY A 14 -13.60 -4.54 20.70
N CYS A 15 -13.33 -3.60 19.79
CA CYS A 15 -13.08 -2.19 20.09
C CYS A 15 -14.35 -1.34 20.22
N GLY A 16 -15.54 -1.93 20.19
CA GLY A 16 -16.81 -1.22 20.33
C GLY A 16 -17.26 -0.50 19.06
N PHE A 17 -16.85 -0.97 17.88
CA PHE A 17 -17.36 -0.51 16.60
C PHE A 17 -18.28 -1.55 15.94
N ARG A 18 -19.04 -1.12 14.92
CA ARG A 18 -19.74 -2.01 13.99
C ARG A 18 -19.32 -1.72 12.57
N MET A 19 -19.18 -2.77 11.76
CA MET A 19 -18.79 -2.66 10.36
C MET A 19 -19.99 -2.26 9.49
N LEU A 20 -19.86 -1.15 8.77
CA LEU A 20 -20.83 -0.73 7.75
C LEU A 20 -20.44 -1.21 6.35
N ARG A 21 -19.13 -1.26 6.07
CA ARG A 21 -18.61 -1.69 4.77
C ARG A 21 -17.21 -2.28 4.92
N LEU A 22 -16.94 -3.33 4.17
CA LEU A 22 -15.61 -3.89 3.93
C LEU A 22 -15.33 -3.87 2.42
N ALA A 23 -14.14 -3.43 2.05
CA ALA A 23 -13.61 -3.56 0.70
C ALA A 23 -12.16 -4.03 0.77
N THR A 24 -11.71 -4.72 -0.27
CA THR A 24 -10.30 -5.12 -0.43
C THR A 24 -9.73 -4.51 -1.69
N ALA A 25 -8.45 -4.13 -1.65
CA ALA A 25 -7.76 -3.68 -2.85
C ALA A 25 -7.52 -4.87 -3.77
N GLY A 26 -8.00 -4.77 -5.01
CA GLY A 26 -7.71 -5.76 -6.04
C GLY A 26 -6.25 -5.71 -6.48
N THR A 27 -5.78 -6.76 -7.17
CA THR A 27 -4.41 -6.79 -7.71
C THR A 27 -4.14 -5.62 -8.67
N ASP A 28 -5.11 -5.27 -9.51
CA ASP A 28 -4.98 -4.16 -10.47
C ASP A 28 -4.90 -2.80 -9.80
N GLU A 29 -5.63 -2.61 -8.70
CA GLU A 29 -5.60 -1.37 -7.92
C GLU A 29 -4.23 -1.19 -7.27
N TRP A 30 -3.71 -2.26 -6.67
CA TRP A 30 -2.35 -2.31 -6.12
C TRP A 30 -1.29 -2.03 -7.18
N ASP A 31 -1.42 -2.61 -8.37
CA ASP A 31 -0.52 -2.37 -9.49
C ASP A 31 -0.54 -0.92 -9.95
N GLY A 32 -1.73 -0.33 -10.04
CA GLY A 32 -1.89 1.08 -10.37
C GLY A 32 -1.26 1.99 -9.32
N PHE A 33 -1.40 1.67 -8.03
CA PHE A 33 -0.76 2.40 -6.94
C PHE A 33 0.77 2.33 -7.03
N GLU A 34 1.35 1.12 -7.04
CA GLU A 34 2.80 0.91 -7.08
C GLU A 34 3.44 1.49 -8.35
N SER A 35 2.73 1.45 -9.49
CA SER A 35 3.20 2.07 -10.75
C SER A 35 3.31 3.58 -10.64
N ARG A 36 2.30 4.23 -10.05
CA ARG A 36 2.32 5.68 -9.88
C ARG A 36 3.37 6.10 -8.87
N TRP A 37 3.54 5.35 -7.78
CA TRP A 37 4.58 5.59 -6.78
C TRP A 37 5.99 5.53 -7.38
N CYS A 38 6.34 4.41 -8.03
CA CYS A 38 7.66 4.27 -8.66
C CYS A 38 7.87 5.30 -9.79
N GLY A 39 6.84 5.53 -10.59
CA GLY A 39 6.88 6.53 -11.67
C GLY A 39 7.09 7.96 -11.17
N ALA A 40 6.62 8.30 -9.97
CA ALA A 40 6.86 9.61 -9.37
C ALA A 40 8.35 9.83 -9.04
N LEU A 41 9.05 8.80 -8.54
CA LEU A 41 10.49 8.87 -8.27
C LEU A 41 11.30 9.07 -9.55
N GLU A 42 10.98 8.30 -10.60
CA GLU A 42 11.66 8.46 -11.90
C GLU A 42 11.41 9.82 -12.54
N LYS A 43 10.17 10.32 -12.47
CA LYS A 43 9.84 11.67 -12.93
C LYS A 43 10.63 12.73 -12.17
N TRP A 44 10.76 12.58 -10.85
CA TRP A 44 11.54 13.50 -10.04
C TRP A 44 13.02 13.47 -10.43
N LEU A 45 13.61 12.29 -10.64
CA LEU A 45 15.01 12.13 -11.06
C LEU A 45 15.28 12.74 -12.43
N LEU A 46 14.32 12.68 -13.35
CA LEU A 46 14.40 13.30 -14.68
C LEU A 46 14.34 14.84 -14.60
N THR A 47 13.52 15.39 -13.73
CA THR A 47 13.32 16.84 -13.61
C THR A 47 14.33 17.52 -12.68
N ASN A 48 15.12 16.74 -11.91
CA ASN A 48 16.08 17.23 -10.92
C ASN A 48 17.48 16.63 -11.12
N PRO A 49 18.15 16.86 -12.27
CA PRO A 49 19.40 16.18 -12.61
C PRO A 49 20.59 16.53 -11.69
N THR A 50 20.56 17.68 -11.02
CA THR A 50 21.65 18.19 -10.16
C THR A 50 21.22 18.39 -8.71
N ALA A 51 20.05 17.86 -8.30
CA ALA A 51 19.59 18.04 -6.93
C ALA A 51 20.48 17.30 -5.93
N ALA A 52 20.72 17.95 -4.78
CA ALA A 52 21.28 17.27 -3.63
C ALA A 52 20.36 16.11 -3.22
N GLY A 53 20.93 14.96 -2.87
CA GLY A 53 20.17 13.74 -2.54
C GLY A 53 19.67 12.93 -3.75
N ARG A 54 20.04 13.29 -4.98
CA ARG A 54 19.65 12.54 -6.19
C ARG A 54 20.00 11.05 -6.11
N ASP A 55 21.18 10.72 -5.59
CA ASP A 55 21.64 9.33 -5.52
C ASP A 55 20.82 8.52 -4.50
N GLU A 56 20.35 9.15 -3.43
CA GLU A 56 19.43 8.52 -2.46
C GLU A 56 18.08 8.23 -3.10
N VAL A 57 17.53 9.18 -3.88
CA VAL A 57 16.28 8.99 -4.59
C VAL A 57 16.41 7.92 -5.70
N ARG A 58 17.57 7.84 -6.37
CA ARG A 58 17.87 6.77 -7.33
C ARG A 58 17.92 5.41 -6.63
N ALA A 59 18.64 5.30 -5.52
CA ALA A 59 18.71 4.06 -4.75
C ALA A 59 17.31 3.61 -4.28
N LEU A 60 16.48 4.54 -3.81
CA LEU A 60 15.09 4.25 -3.44
C LEU A 60 14.25 3.77 -4.63
N ALA A 61 14.39 4.40 -5.80
CA ALA A 61 13.68 3.99 -7.01
C ALA A 61 14.04 2.55 -7.42
N ASP A 62 15.34 2.22 -7.40
CA ASP A 62 15.86 0.90 -7.78
C ASP A 62 15.42 -0.20 -6.78
N GLU A 63 15.45 0.10 -5.48
CA GLU A 63 14.95 -0.79 -4.43
C GLU A 63 13.45 -1.08 -4.63
N ARG A 64 12.66 -0.02 -4.88
CA ARG A 64 11.20 -0.13 -5.06
C ARG A 64 10.83 -0.91 -6.31
N CYS A 65 11.53 -0.70 -7.42
CA CYS A 65 11.35 -1.48 -8.64
C CYS A 65 11.60 -2.97 -8.38
N THR A 66 12.71 -3.30 -7.70
CA THR A 66 13.06 -4.68 -7.35
C THR A 66 12.01 -5.33 -6.46
N ARG A 67 11.59 -4.65 -5.39
CA ARG A 67 10.56 -5.13 -4.47
C ARG A 67 9.21 -5.34 -5.14
N ARG A 68 8.83 -4.47 -6.08
CA ARG A 68 7.58 -4.66 -6.82
C ARG A 68 7.63 -5.92 -7.69
N LEU A 69 8.72 -6.08 -8.46
CA LEU A 69 8.84 -7.18 -9.44
C LEU A 69 9.08 -8.54 -8.79
N ARG A 70 9.69 -8.57 -7.59
CA ARG A 70 10.09 -9.82 -6.92
C ARG A 70 9.48 -10.01 -5.53
N GLY A 71 8.65 -9.08 -5.07
CA GLY A 71 8.12 -9.07 -3.72
C GLY A 71 6.67 -9.53 -3.63
N TYR A 72 5.90 -8.86 -2.77
CA TYR A 72 4.63 -9.30 -2.17
C TYR A 72 3.41 -9.32 -3.09
N ARG A 73 3.58 -9.35 -4.42
CA ARG A 73 2.46 -9.43 -5.35
C ARG A 73 1.67 -10.72 -5.09
N GLY A 74 0.43 -10.57 -4.61
CA GLY A 74 -0.43 -11.70 -4.23
C GLY A 74 -0.10 -12.33 -2.87
N LEU A 75 0.88 -11.79 -2.14
CA LEU A 75 1.24 -12.25 -0.78
C LEU A 75 0.65 -11.37 0.32
N VAL A 76 0.42 -10.08 0.04
CA VAL A 76 -0.14 -9.12 1.01
C VAL A 76 -1.42 -8.51 0.45
N GLY A 77 -2.51 -8.58 1.22
CA GLY A 77 -3.78 -7.94 0.92
C GLY A 77 -3.90 -6.56 1.59
N PHE A 78 -4.81 -5.73 1.10
CA PHE A 78 -5.21 -4.49 1.78
C PHE A 78 -6.72 -4.47 1.91
N ALA A 79 -7.21 -4.05 3.08
CA ALA A 79 -8.63 -3.93 3.36
C ALA A 79 -8.97 -2.53 3.88
N TYR A 80 -10.13 -2.04 3.48
CA TYR A 80 -10.71 -0.78 3.94
C TYR A 80 -12.01 -1.10 4.67
N LEU A 81 -12.13 -0.65 5.91
CA LEU A 81 -13.34 -0.79 6.71
C LEU A 81 -13.96 0.60 6.94
N VAL A 82 -15.26 0.71 6.72
CA VAL A 82 -16.07 1.84 7.19
C VAL A 82 -16.78 1.38 8.45
N LEU A 83 -16.55 2.10 9.55
CA LEU A 83 -17.01 1.73 10.88
C LEU A 83 -17.96 2.79 11.45
N THR A 84 -18.84 2.37 12.34
CA THR A 84 -19.66 3.24 13.21
C THR A 84 -19.45 2.84 14.67
N PRO A 85 -19.60 3.75 15.65
CA PRO A 85 -19.64 3.34 17.06
C PRO A 85 -20.69 2.25 17.30
N GLY A 86 -20.37 1.29 18.15
CA GLY A 86 -21.29 0.31 18.68
C GLY A 86 -22.27 0.98 19.65
N SER A 87 -23.51 0.47 19.64
CA SER A 87 -24.58 0.86 20.57
C SER A 87 -24.28 0.45 22.00
#